data_AF-A0A512BIF1-F1
#
_entry.id   AF-A0A512BIF1-F1
#
_cell.length_a   1.000
_cell.length_b   1.000
_cell.length_c   1.000
_cell.angle_alpha   90.00
_cell.angle_beta   90.00
_cell.angle_gamma   90.00
#
_symmetry.space_group_name_H-M   'P 1'
#
loop_
_entity.id
_entity.type
_entity.pdbx_description
1 polymer ?
#
loop_
_entity_poly.entity_id
_entity_poly.type
_entity_poly.pdbx_seq_one_letter_code
_entity_poly.pdbx_strand_id
1 'polypeptide(L)' 'MESIKEKLQEYINTGDDKLLKLLYAVAKEYTHNEDELRDDQIAELDMRRERSFSGASKGYNWTEAKKLIIGDKKINEL' A
#
# COMPACT_ATOMS: atom_id res chain seq x y z
N MET A 1 6.50 -3.22 -34.52
CA MET A 1 6.76 -4.06 -33.33
C MET A 1 5.43 -4.16 -32.63
N GLU A 2 4.78 -5.33 -32.66
CA GLU A 2 3.45 -5.50 -32.05
C GLU A 2 3.50 -5.21 -30.56
N SER A 3 2.50 -4.49 -30.09
CA SER A 3 2.32 -4.23 -28.68
C SER A 3 2.02 -5.53 -27.94
N ILE A 4 2.38 -5.59 -26.66
CA ILE A 4 2.02 -6.71 -25.78
C ILE A 4 0.50 -6.94 -25.79
N LYS A 5 -0.28 -5.86 -25.95
CA LYS A 5 -1.76 -5.91 -25.98
C LYS A 5 -2.30 -6.68 -27.18
N GLU A 6 -1.73 -6.46 -28.37
CA GLU A 6 -2.13 -7.15 -29.60
C GLU A 6 -1.84 -8.66 -29.52
N LYS A 7 -0.66 -9.02 -29.00
CA LYS A 7 -0.29 -10.42 -28.77
C LYS A 7 -1.18 -11.10 -27.73
N LEU A 8 -1.53 -10.39 -26.66
CA LEU A 8 -2.43 -10.93 -25.64
C LEU A 8 -3.83 -11.20 -26.21
N GLN A 9 -4.33 -10.31 -27.07
CA GLN A 9 -5.62 -10.50 -27.75
C GLN A 9 -5.62 -11.71 -28.68
N GLU A 10 -4.53 -11.95 -29.40
CA GLU A 10 -4.39 -13.15 -30.24
C GLU A 10 -4.42 -14.44 -29.40
N TYR A 11 -3.72 -14.45 -28.26
CA TYR A 11 -3.74 -15.56 -27.31
C TYR A 11 -5.11 -15.77 -26.66
N ILE A 12 -5.88 -14.71 -26.38
CA ILE A 12 -7.25 -14.82 -25.88
C ILE A 12 -8.16 -15.45 -26.94
N ASN A 13 -8.00 -15.08 -28.21
CA ASN A 13 -8.86 -15.55 -29.29
C ASN A 13 -8.59 -17.03 -29.68
N THR A 14 -7.39 -17.54 -29.40
CA THR A 14 -6.94 -18.88 -29.83
C THR A 14 -6.62 -19.83 -28.67
N GLY A 15 -6.56 -19.31 -27.44
CA GLY A 15 -6.10 -20.04 -26.26
C GLY A 15 -7.11 -21.04 -25.69
N ASP A 16 -6.58 -22.05 -25.00
CA ASP A 16 -7.37 -23.02 -24.24
C ASP A 16 -8.11 -22.33 -23.08
N ASP A 17 -9.40 -22.59 -22.97
CA ASP A 17 -10.29 -21.98 -21.96
C ASP A 17 -9.82 -22.21 -20.51
N LYS A 18 -9.18 -23.35 -20.21
CA LYS A 18 -8.60 -23.61 -18.87
C LYS A 18 -7.40 -22.73 -18.58
N LEU A 19 -6.56 -22.48 -19.59
CA LEU A 19 -5.40 -21.59 -19.46
C LEU A 19 -5.86 -20.13 -19.29
N LEU A 20 -6.87 -19.71 -20.04
CA LEU A 20 -7.46 -18.37 -19.91
C LEU A 20 -8.09 -18.18 -18.53
N LYS A 21 -8.78 -19.19 -18.00
CA LYS A 21 -9.32 -19.17 -16.63
C LYS A 21 -8.22 -19.08 -15.57
N LEU A 22 -7.11 -19.78 -15.74
CA LEU A 22 -5.96 -19.68 -14.84
C LEU A 22 -5.35 -18.27 -14.86
N LEU A 23 -5.09 -17.72 -16.06
CA LEU A 23 -4.56 -16.37 -16.22
C LEU A 23 -5.52 -15.32 -15.63
N TYR A 24 -6.82 -15.48 -15.82
CA TYR A 24 -7.83 -14.62 -15.22
C TYR A 24 -7.85 -14.73 -13.70
N ALA A 25 -7.77 -15.93 -13.12
CA ALA A 25 -7.72 -16.12 -11.68
C ALA A 25 -6.49 -15.46 -11.07
N VAL A 26 -5.32 -15.64 -11.69
CA VAL A 26 -4.07 -14.98 -11.27
C VAL A 26 -4.19 -13.46 -11.37
N ALA A 27 -4.63 -12.93 -12.52
CA ALA A 27 -4.81 -11.49 -12.70
C ALA A 27 -5.85 -10.91 -11.73
N LYS A 28 -6.91 -11.66 -11.41
CA LYS A 28 -7.91 -11.27 -10.41
C LYS A 28 -7.26 -11.11 -9.03
N GLU A 29 -6.43 -12.05 -8.57
CA GLU A 29 -5.71 -11.90 -7.31
C GLU A 29 -4.77 -10.68 -7.31
N TYR A 30 -4.08 -10.39 -8.43
CA TYR A 30 -3.22 -9.20 -8.54
C TYR A 30 -4.00 -7.88 -8.60
N THR A 31 -5.18 -7.88 -9.20
CA THR A 31 -6.10 -6.71 -9.24
C THR A 31 -6.97 -6.62 -8.00
N HIS A 32 -6.96 -7.64 -7.14
CA HIS A 32 -7.65 -7.67 -5.86
C HIS A 32 -6.74 -7.25 -4.69
N ASN A 33 -5.58 -6.67 -4.98
CA ASN A 33 -4.87 -5.83 -4.01
C ASN A 33 -5.72 -4.57 -3.78
N GLU A 34 -6.55 -4.54 -2.74
CA GLU A 34 -6.19 -4.23 -1.35
C GLU A 34 -6.14 -2.72 -1.16
N ASP A 35 -7.21 -2.18 -0.56
CA ASP A 35 -7.31 -0.86 0.08
C ASP A 35 -6.43 0.25 -0.55
N GLU A 36 -6.73 0.63 -1.80
CA GLU A 36 -6.14 1.84 -2.35
C GLU A 36 -6.49 3.02 -1.43
N LEU A 37 -5.45 3.68 -0.92
CA LEU A 37 -5.63 4.91 -0.16
C LEU A 37 -6.37 5.90 -1.05
N ARG A 38 -7.48 6.43 -0.55
CA ARG A 38 -8.17 7.52 -1.20
C ARG A 38 -7.25 8.75 -1.28
N ASP A 39 -7.51 9.62 -2.24
CA ASP A 39 -6.73 10.84 -2.45
C ASP A 39 -6.58 11.70 -1.19
N ASP A 40 -7.61 11.75 -0.33
CA ASP A 40 -7.56 12.46 0.96
C ASP A 40 -6.56 11.85 1.95
N GLN A 41 -6.44 10.52 1.94
CA GLN A 41 -5.51 9.79 2.79
C GLN A 41 -4.07 9.95 2.30
N ILE A 42 -3.87 9.96 0.98
CA ILE A 42 -2.56 10.23 0.35
C ILE A 42 -2.10 11.65 0.68
N ALA A 43 -2.97 12.65 0.50
CA ALA A 43 -2.64 14.06 0.78
C ALA A 43 -2.24 14.29 2.26
N GLU A 44 -2.94 13.65 3.20
CA GLU A 44 -2.59 13.72 4.62
C GLU A 44 -1.22 13.09 4.92
N LEU A 45 -0.88 11.97 4.27
CA LEU A 45 0.44 11.34 4.43
C LEU A 45 1.56 12.23 3.86
N ASP A 46 1.34 12.83 2.70
CA ASP A 46 2.30 13.76 2.10
C ASP A 46 2.53 14.99 2.97
N MET A 47 1.46 15.57 3.53
CA MET A 47 1.57 16.67 4.49
C MET A 47 2.36 16.29 5.75
N ARG A 48 2.12 15.10 6.31
CA ARG A 48 2.86 14.61 7.48
C ARG A 48 4.33 14.40 7.15
N ARG A 49 4.62 13.85 5.98
CA ARG A 49 5.96 13.61 5.48
C ARG A 49 6.72 14.93 5.33
N GLU A 50 6.12 15.94 4.72
CA GLU A 50 6.72 17.27 4.56
C GLU A 50 6.99 17.95 5.90
N ARG A 51 6.05 17.87 6.85
CA ARG A 51 6.25 18.38 8.22
C ARG A 51 7.39 17.67 8.95
N SER A 52 7.61 16.39 8.68
CA SER A 52 8.73 15.63 9.22
C SER A 52 10.06 16.08 8.63
N PHE A 53 10.16 16.20 7.31
CA PHE A 53 11.38 16.66 6.64
C PHE A 53 11.75 18.11 6.95
N SER A 54 10.76 18.99 7.09
CA SER A 54 10.97 20.39 7.46
C SER A 54 11.30 20.60 8.94
N GLY A 55 11.22 19.55 9.78
CA GLY A 55 11.41 19.67 11.23
C GLY A 55 10.24 20.34 11.96
N ALA A 56 9.13 20.62 11.26
CA ALA A 56 7.91 21.19 11.82
C ALA A 56 7.12 20.18 12.67
N SER A 57 7.40 18.88 12.54
CA SER A 57 6.85 17.83 13.41
C SER A 57 7.84 17.45 14.51
N LYS A 58 7.34 17.22 15.73
CA LYS A 58 8.12 16.62 16.81
C LYS A 58 8.25 15.12 16.58
N GLY A 59 9.48 14.63 16.40
CA GLY A 59 9.79 13.21 16.48
C GLY A 59 9.92 12.79 17.94
N TYR A 60 9.47 11.57 18.26
CA TYR A 60 9.62 10.98 19.58
C TYR A 60 10.33 9.63 19.45
N ASN A 61 11.32 9.36 20.29
CA ASN A 61 11.84 8.01 20.42
C ASN A 61 10.82 7.11 21.14
N TRP A 62 11.06 5.80 21.12
CA TRP A 62 10.12 4.82 21.69
C TRP A 62 9.81 5.07 23.18
N THR A 63 10.81 5.49 23.94
CA THR A 63 10.66 5.79 25.37
C THR A 63 9.80 7.04 25.58
N GLU A 64 10.02 8.10 24.80
CA GLU A 64 9.21 9.32 24.82
C GLU A 64 7.77 9.07 24.37
N ALA A 65 7.59 8.27 23.31
CA ALA A 65 6.27 7.89 22.83
C ALA A 65 5.49 7.10 23.90
N LYS A 66 6.15 6.15 24.58
CA LYS A 66 5.56 5.44 25.73
C LYS A 66 5.13 6.42 26.81
N LYS A 67 5.98 7.37 27.20
CA LYS A 67 5.65 8.37 28.23
C LYS A 67 4.40 9.17 27.89
N LEU A 68 4.22 9.52 26.61
CA LEU A 68 3.05 10.25 26.14
C LEU A 68 1.77 9.40 26.18
N ILE A 69 1.85 8.12 25.81
CA ILE A 69 0.68 7.25 25.65
C ILE A 69 0.20 6.67 26.99
N ILE A 70 1.12 6.17 27.82
CA ILE A 70 0.79 5.46 29.07
C ILE A 70 1.04 6.29 30.33
N GLY A 71 1.69 7.45 30.21
CA GLY A 71 2.07 8.31 31.33
C GLY A 71 3.27 7.79 32.13
N ASP A 72 4.04 8.71 32.75
CA ASP A 72 5.29 8.38 33.45
C ASP A 72 5.11 7.35 34.59
N LYS A 73 3.94 7.31 35.24
CA LYS A 73 3.69 6.43 36.38
C LYS A 73 3.60 4.94 36.02
N LYS A 74 3.21 4.59 34.79
CA LYS A 74 2.99 3.19 34.37
C LYS A 74 4.18 2.55 33.66
N ILE A 75 5.25 3.30 33.38
CA ILE A 75 6.44 2.77 32.70
C ILE A 75 7.31 1.94 33.65
N ASN A 76 7.30 2.24 34.95
CA ASN A 76 8.11 1.51 35.94
C ASN A 76 7.43 0.22 36.44
N GLU A 77 6.24 -0.11 35.93
CA GLU A 77 5.45 -1.28 36.32
C GLU A 77 5.35 -2.33 35.19
N LEU A 78 6.04 -2.11 34.05
CA LEU A 78 6.12 -2.99 32.88
C LEU A 78 7.56 -3.45 32.65
#